data_AF-A0A8H6YWJ9-F1
#
_entry.id   AF-A0A8H6YWJ9-F1
#
_cell.length_a   1.000
_cell.length_b   1.000
_cell.length_c   1.000
_cell.angle_alpha   90.00
_cell.angle_beta   90.00
_cell.angle_gamma   90.00
#
_symmetry.space_group_name_H-M   'P 1'
#
loop_
_entity.id
_entity.type
_entity.pdbx_description
1 polymer ?
#
loop_
_entity_poly.entity_id
_entity_poly.type
_entity_poly.pdbx_seq_one_letter_code
_entity_poly.pdbx_strand_id
1 'polypeptide(L)'
;MTSLRQRVGFQAADDDDDGHRVVLDEVEQEEVIEDLRKRNTQTTARALLLLDGVLAFSALLQTVYLLKDDKASPLLALFPAFAPEPEPDPPCPALFALLALALHANLALLLHPNLIVRLNPVPRASAPLPLPLSYTLSLALAAVAPSLSLFLARSWQATVWAALPLFVVALTHSVHSTLQEGDEALAELEAPSVSRTRSIGRMCLISGVLSLQWVAIHIVLDRLSRWPWVDARCFAGNLEYVSHVSASLFLNYYIHWFSLGLCFRWSERGGSRALVCGHLPYHYHPFPEIKLMRANTPRDKEILDEVLLF
;
A
#
# COMPACT_ATOMS: atom_id res chain seq x y z
N MET A 1 8.59 -53.07 13.74
CA MET A 1 7.58 -52.14 14.29
C MET A 1 7.67 -50.85 13.53
N THR A 2 6.78 -50.68 12.56
CA THR A 2 6.72 -49.54 11.65
C THR A 2 6.09 -48.37 12.40
N SER A 3 6.91 -47.36 12.72
CA SER A 3 6.45 -46.07 13.22
C SER A 3 5.52 -45.45 12.18
N LEU A 4 4.21 -45.50 12.46
CA LEU A 4 3.19 -44.84 11.66
C LEU A 4 3.43 -43.34 11.75
N ARG A 5 3.88 -42.74 10.64
CA ARG A 5 4.09 -41.30 10.50
C ARG A 5 2.76 -40.58 10.72
N GLN A 6 2.57 -40.06 11.93
CA GLN A 6 1.40 -39.30 12.31
C GLN A 6 1.32 -38.02 11.45
N ARG A 7 0.21 -37.85 10.73
CA ARG A 7 -0.06 -36.62 9.99
C ARG A 7 -0.36 -35.51 10.99
N VAL A 8 0.38 -34.41 10.89
CA VAL A 8 0.16 -33.21 11.71
C VAL A 8 -0.94 -32.40 11.03
N GLY A 9 -2.11 -32.31 11.66
CA GLY A 9 -3.24 -31.53 11.16
C GLY A 9 -2.95 -30.03 11.13
N PHE A 10 -3.54 -29.33 10.16
CA PHE A 10 -3.48 -27.88 10.06
C PHE A 10 -4.15 -27.24 11.28
N GLN A 11 -3.49 -26.24 11.88
CA GLN A 11 -4.06 -25.38 12.92
C GLN A 11 -4.50 -24.08 12.27
N ALA A 12 -5.80 -23.84 12.18
CA ALA A 12 -6.33 -22.49 11.96
C ALA A 12 -6.22 -21.72 13.28
N ALA A 13 -5.59 -20.55 13.24
CA ALA A 13 -5.54 -19.65 14.39
C ALA A 13 -6.84 -18.83 14.40
N ASP A 14 -7.91 -19.42 14.94
CA ASP A 14 -9.06 -18.62 15.37
C ASP A 14 -8.77 -18.11 16.79
N ASP A 15 -8.76 -16.79 16.92
CA ASP A 15 -8.56 -16.06 18.16
C ASP A 15 -9.75 -16.31 19.12
N ASP A 16 -9.40 -16.70 20.35
CA ASP A 16 -10.18 -16.57 21.60
C ASP A 16 -11.35 -17.52 21.94
N ASP A 17 -11.57 -18.66 21.27
CA ASP A 17 -12.55 -19.65 21.77
C ASP A 17 -11.91 -20.92 22.37
N ASP A 18 -12.40 -21.31 23.54
CA ASP A 18 -11.87 -22.37 24.40
C ASP A 18 -11.91 -23.74 23.71
N GLY A 19 -10.81 -24.12 23.07
CA GLY A 19 -10.18 -25.42 23.30
C GLY A 19 -10.59 -26.63 22.44
N HIS A 20 -11.45 -26.49 21.42
CA HIS A 20 -11.68 -27.58 20.46
C HIS A 20 -10.78 -27.43 19.23
N ARG A 21 -9.64 -28.13 19.24
CA ARG A 21 -8.83 -28.35 18.03
C ARG A 21 -9.63 -29.16 17.02
N VAL A 22 -10.37 -28.47 16.15
CA VAL A 22 -11.04 -29.08 15.02
C VAL A 22 -9.97 -29.43 13.99
N VAL A 23 -9.69 -30.73 13.85
CA VAL A 23 -8.89 -31.25 12.74
C VAL A 23 -9.84 -31.35 11.55
N LEU A 24 -9.69 -30.45 10.59
CA LEU A 24 -10.44 -30.48 9.34
C LEU A 24 -10.12 -31.79 8.60
N ASP A 25 -11.13 -32.42 8.03
CA ASP A 25 -10.92 -33.55 7.13
C ASP A 25 -10.36 -33.08 5.77
N GLU A 26 -9.97 -34.03 4.91
CA GLU A 26 -9.37 -33.70 3.61
C GLU A 26 -10.35 -32.93 2.68
N VAL A 27 -11.66 -33.08 2.89
CA VAL A 27 -12.70 -32.45 2.07
C VAL A 27 -12.90 -31.01 2.52
N GLU A 28 -13.04 -30.78 3.83
CA GLU A 28 -13.14 -29.46 4.43
C GLU A 28 -11.90 -28.62 4.15
N GLN A 29 -10.71 -29.23 4.15
CA GLN A 29 -9.47 -28.51 3.82
C GLN A 29 -9.46 -28.03 2.36
N GLU A 30 -9.89 -28.85 1.40
CA GLU A 30 -9.96 -28.45 -0.01
C GLU A 30 -10.99 -27.33 -0.21
N GLU A 31 -12.15 -27.39 0.47
CA GLU A 31 -13.17 -26.34 0.41
C GLU A 31 -12.64 -25.00 0.93
N VAL A 32 -11.89 -25.01 2.03
CA VAL A 32 -11.25 -23.80 2.57
C VAL A 32 -10.21 -23.24 1.60
N ILE A 33 -9.40 -24.10 0.97
CA ILE A 33 -8.39 -23.67 -0.03
C ILE A 33 -9.09 -23.06 -1.25
N GLU A 34 -10.18 -23.68 -1.73
CA GLU A 34 -10.95 -23.17 -2.86
C GLU A 34 -11.57 -21.79 -2.56
N ASP A 35 -12.15 -21.60 -1.37
CA ASP A 35 -12.70 -20.31 -0.96
C ASP A 35 -11.60 -19.24 -0.82
N LEU A 36 -10.44 -19.58 -0.25
CA LEU A 36 -9.29 -18.68 -0.18
C LEU A 36 -8.81 -18.27 -1.59
N ARG A 37 -8.75 -19.20 -2.54
CA ARG A 37 -8.37 -18.90 -3.93
C ARG A 37 -9.38 -17.97 -4.59
N LYS A 38 -10.69 -18.22 -4.39
CA LYS A 38 -11.76 -17.39 -4.93
C LYS A 38 -11.71 -15.97 -4.35
N ARG A 39 -11.48 -15.83 -3.05
CA ARG A 39 -11.34 -14.52 -2.40
C ARG A 39 -10.09 -13.80 -2.89
N ASN A 40 -8.94 -14.48 -2.95
CA ASN A 40 -7.68 -13.89 -3.42
C ASN A 40 -7.80 -13.38 -4.87
N THR A 41 -8.34 -14.20 -5.77
CA THR A 41 -8.56 -13.76 -7.17
C THR A 41 -9.48 -12.54 -7.27
N GLN A 42 -10.53 -12.49 -6.46
CA GLN A 42 -11.43 -11.34 -6.40
C GLN A 42 -10.76 -10.07 -5.85
N THR A 43 -9.96 -10.20 -4.78
CA THR A 43 -9.21 -9.06 -4.20
C THR A 43 -8.14 -8.57 -5.15
N THR A 44 -7.42 -9.47 -5.81
CA THR A 44 -6.41 -9.16 -6.83
C THR A 44 -7.04 -8.39 -7.99
N ALA A 45 -8.18 -8.85 -8.53
CA ALA A 45 -8.87 -8.17 -9.61
C ALA A 45 -9.29 -6.73 -9.22
N ARG A 46 -9.79 -6.53 -7.99
CA ARG A 46 -10.15 -5.20 -7.48
C ARG A 46 -8.92 -4.30 -7.30
N ALA A 47 -7.84 -4.83 -6.74
CA ALA A 47 -6.60 -4.08 -6.55
C ALA A 47 -6.00 -3.61 -7.88
N LEU A 48 -5.97 -4.49 -8.90
CA LEU A 48 -5.53 -4.14 -10.25
C LEU A 48 -6.42 -3.07 -10.88
N LEU A 49 -7.74 -3.16 -10.75
CA LEU A 49 -8.67 -2.15 -11.25
C LEU A 49 -8.43 -0.77 -10.61
N LEU A 50 -8.15 -0.73 -9.30
CA LEU A 50 -7.82 0.51 -8.60
C LEU A 50 -6.47 1.09 -9.07
N LEU A 51 -5.45 0.25 -9.24
CA LEU A 51 -4.16 0.67 -9.78
C LEU A 51 -4.28 1.22 -11.21
N ASP A 52 -5.09 0.58 -12.06
CA ASP A 52 -5.38 1.06 -13.40
C ASP A 52 -6.05 2.44 -13.36
N GLY A 53 -6.99 2.65 -12.43
CA GLY A 53 -7.60 3.96 -12.19
C GLY A 53 -6.57 5.03 -11.81
N VAL A 54 -5.66 4.71 -10.88
CA VAL A 54 -4.58 5.62 -10.46
C VAL A 54 -3.63 5.93 -11.63
N LEU A 55 -3.22 4.93 -12.40
CA LEU A 55 -2.35 5.09 -13.56
C LEU A 55 -3.02 5.94 -14.65
N ALA A 56 -4.28 5.65 -14.99
CA ALA A 56 -5.03 6.38 -15.99
C ALA A 56 -5.23 7.84 -15.58
N PHE A 57 -5.57 8.10 -14.32
CA PHE A 57 -5.72 9.45 -13.79
C PHE A 57 -4.39 10.22 -13.80
N SER A 58 -3.30 9.60 -13.33
CA SER A 58 -1.97 10.20 -13.36
C SER A 58 -1.50 10.48 -14.80
N ALA A 59 -1.73 9.55 -15.73
CA ALA A 59 -1.42 9.74 -17.14
C ALA A 59 -2.23 10.89 -17.75
N LEU A 60 -3.54 10.97 -17.47
CA LEU A 60 -4.39 12.07 -17.92
C LEU A 60 -3.87 13.43 -17.43
N LEU A 61 -3.50 13.51 -16.14
CA LEU A 61 -2.92 14.73 -15.57
C LEU A 61 -1.62 15.14 -16.28
N GLN A 62 -0.73 14.19 -16.58
CA GLN A 62 0.50 14.46 -17.33
C GLN A 62 0.23 14.86 -18.79
N THR A 63 -0.78 14.27 -19.43
CA THR A 63 -1.21 14.65 -20.79
C THR A 63 -1.78 16.06 -20.82
N VAL A 64 -2.66 16.42 -19.88
CA VAL A 64 -3.21 17.78 -19.78
C VAL A 64 -2.09 18.79 -19.57
N TYR A 65 -1.14 18.49 -18.69
CA TYR A 65 0.05 19.32 -18.49
C TYR A 65 0.89 19.47 -19.78
N LEU A 66 1.06 18.38 -20.54
CA LEU A 66 1.79 18.42 -21.81
C LEU A 66 1.07 19.27 -22.88
N LEU A 67 -0.25 19.35 -22.85
CA LEU A 67 -1.04 20.15 -23.80
C LEU A 67 -1.15 21.64 -23.43
N LYS A 68 -0.88 22.00 -22.18
CA LYS A 68 -0.97 23.39 -21.69
C LYS A 68 0.20 24.24 -22.18
N ASP A 69 -0.02 25.41 -22.76
CA ASP A 69 1.06 26.23 -23.35
C ASP A 69 2.02 26.82 -22.31
N ASP A 70 1.50 27.27 -21.17
CA ASP A 70 2.29 27.93 -20.12
C ASP A 70 3.21 26.97 -19.34
N LYS A 71 3.04 25.65 -19.49
CA LYS A 71 3.71 24.58 -18.72
C LYS A 71 3.77 24.85 -17.22
N ALA A 72 2.86 25.66 -16.69
CA ALA A 72 2.81 25.96 -15.26
C ALA A 72 2.22 24.75 -14.54
N SER A 73 2.85 24.37 -13.42
CA SER A 73 2.36 23.26 -12.60
C SER A 73 0.88 23.47 -12.27
N PRO A 74 0.00 22.48 -12.47
CA PRO A 74 -1.42 22.62 -12.17
C PRO A 74 -1.66 22.85 -10.67
N LEU A 75 -0.71 22.46 -9.82
CA LEU A 75 -0.76 22.75 -8.39
C LEU A 75 -0.66 24.24 -8.08
N LEU A 76 -0.08 25.06 -8.97
CA LEU A 76 -0.02 26.51 -8.77
C LEU A 76 -1.40 27.17 -8.85
N ALA A 77 -2.36 26.55 -9.56
CA ALA A 77 -3.74 27.04 -9.59
C ALA A 77 -4.47 26.80 -8.26
N LEU A 78 -4.10 25.74 -7.53
CA LEU A 78 -4.67 25.40 -6.22
C LEU A 78 -3.91 26.07 -5.06
N PHE A 79 -2.59 26.21 -5.22
CA PHE A 79 -1.66 26.71 -4.22
C PHE A 79 -0.76 27.79 -4.84
N PRO A 80 -1.27 29.02 -5.01
CA PRO A 80 -0.50 30.10 -5.64
C PRO A 80 0.80 30.34 -4.88
N ALA A 81 1.88 30.57 -5.63
CA ALA A 81 3.16 30.91 -5.03
C ALA A 81 3.07 32.31 -4.39
N PHE A 82 3.55 32.44 -3.15
CA PHE A 82 3.66 33.74 -2.46
C PHE A 82 4.92 34.53 -2.86
N ALA A 83 5.73 34.00 -3.78
CA ALA A 83 6.96 34.65 -4.20
C ALA A 83 6.66 35.82 -5.14
N PRO A 84 7.30 36.99 -4.92
CA PRO A 84 7.08 38.18 -5.76
C PRO A 84 7.71 38.06 -7.15
N GLU A 85 8.65 37.12 -7.37
CA GLU A 85 9.32 36.94 -8.64
C GLU A 85 8.84 35.69 -9.39
N PRO A 86 8.65 35.77 -10.72
CA PRO A 86 8.30 34.63 -11.53
C PRO A 86 9.45 33.60 -11.50
N GLU A 87 9.11 32.38 -11.09
CA GLU A 87 10.06 31.28 -11.06
C GLU A 87 10.50 30.94 -12.49
N PRO A 88 11.81 30.78 -12.77
CA PRO A 88 12.27 30.43 -14.11
C PRO A 88 11.66 29.09 -14.53
N ASP A 89 11.34 28.88 -15.81
CA ASP A 89 10.77 27.61 -16.25
C ASP A 89 11.74 26.43 -16.02
N PRO A 90 11.25 25.22 -15.70
CA PRO A 90 12.10 24.05 -15.57
C PRO A 90 12.81 23.73 -16.90
N PRO A 91 14.01 23.13 -16.88
CA PRO A 91 14.65 22.69 -18.11
C PRO A 91 13.84 21.53 -18.72
N CYS A 92 13.31 21.74 -19.93
CA CYS A 92 12.61 20.71 -20.72
C CYS A 92 11.40 20.05 -20.01
N PRO A 93 10.37 20.81 -19.58
CA PRO A 93 9.20 20.26 -18.88
C PRO A 93 8.48 19.16 -19.68
N ALA A 94 8.45 19.30 -21.00
CA ALA A 94 7.84 18.34 -21.89
C ALA A 94 8.54 16.97 -21.84
N LEU A 95 9.86 16.95 -21.71
CA LEU A 95 10.63 15.70 -21.64
C LEU A 95 10.30 14.92 -20.36
N PHE A 96 10.17 15.61 -19.22
CA PHE A 96 9.77 14.97 -17.97
C PHE A 96 8.34 14.46 -17.99
N ALA A 97 7.41 15.20 -18.60
CA ALA A 97 6.04 14.73 -18.77
C ALA A 97 5.97 13.50 -19.70
N LEU A 98 6.72 13.49 -20.81
CA LEU A 98 6.82 12.33 -21.70
C LEU A 98 7.46 11.12 -21.00
N LEU A 99 8.50 11.34 -20.19
CA LEU A 99 9.10 10.29 -19.37
C LEU A 99 8.09 9.72 -18.37
N ALA A 100 7.31 10.58 -17.69
CA ALA A 100 6.25 10.14 -16.79
C ALA A 100 5.18 9.29 -17.51
N LEU A 101 4.74 9.71 -18.70
CA LEU A 101 3.81 8.95 -19.53
C LEU A 101 4.39 7.60 -19.96
N ALA A 102 5.67 7.56 -20.36
CA ALA A 102 6.37 6.32 -20.70
C ALA A 102 6.48 5.38 -19.50
N LEU A 103 6.73 5.91 -18.29
CA LEU A 103 6.75 5.14 -17.05
C LEU A 103 5.36 4.57 -16.72
N HIS A 104 4.28 5.35 -16.86
CA HIS A 104 2.92 4.84 -16.65
C HIS A 104 2.56 3.74 -17.66
N ALA A 105 2.95 3.89 -18.94
CA ALA A 105 2.77 2.85 -19.95
C ALA A 105 3.55 1.58 -19.59
N ASN A 106 4.79 1.72 -19.11
CA ASN A 106 5.59 0.59 -18.63
C ASN A 106 4.93 -0.12 -17.43
N LEU A 107 4.42 0.64 -16.45
CA LEU A 107 3.69 0.08 -15.29
C LEU A 107 2.42 -0.66 -15.73
N ALA A 108 1.66 -0.12 -16.69
CA ALA A 108 0.48 -0.79 -17.22
C ALA A 108 0.84 -2.14 -17.89
N LEU A 109 1.96 -2.20 -18.61
CA LEU A 109 2.46 -3.46 -19.18
C LEU A 109 2.90 -4.46 -18.10
N LEU A 110 3.50 -3.98 -17.00
CA LEU A 110 3.87 -4.83 -15.85
C LEU A 110 2.66 -5.40 -15.13
N LEU A 111 1.59 -4.60 -14.94
CA LEU A 111 0.36 -5.05 -14.30
C LEU A 111 -0.44 -6.04 -15.15
N HIS A 112 -0.36 -5.91 -16.48
CA HIS A 112 -1.13 -6.72 -17.42
C HIS A 112 -0.22 -7.52 -18.36
N PRO A 113 0.39 -8.62 -17.89
CA PRO A 113 1.29 -9.43 -18.73
C PRO A 113 0.60 -9.98 -19.99
N ASN A 114 -0.71 -10.16 -19.95
CA ASN A 114 -1.53 -10.55 -21.10
C ASN A 114 -1.46 -9.54 -22.26
N LEU A 115 -1.25 -8.24 -21.97
CA LEU A 115 -1.07 -7.23 -23.01
C LEU A 115 0.27 -7.40 -23.72
N ILE A 116 1.34 -7.78 -23.00
CA ILE A 116 2.65 -8.04 -23.60
C ILE A 116 2.57 -9.18 -24.62
N VAL A 117 1.87 -10.27 -24.25
CA VAL A 117 1.67 -11.42 -25.15
C VAL A 117 0.90 -11.01 -26.40
N ARG A 118 -0.10 -10.11 -26.27
CA ARG A 118 -0.88 -9.61 -27.41
C ARG A 118 -0.11 -8.62 -28.29
N LEU A 119 0.72 -7.77 -27.69
CA LEU A 119 1.46 -6.71 -28.39
C LEU A 119 2.73 -7.22 -29.08
N ASN A 120 3.31 -8.33 -28.62
CA ASN A 120 4.48 -8.97 -29.23
C ASN A 120 4.16 -10.40 -29.70
N PRO A 121 3.45 -10.57 -30.82
CA PRO A 121 3.32 -11.88 -31.45
C PRO A 121 4.65 -12.35 -32.10
N VAL A 122 5.61 -11.43 -32.28
CA VAL A 122 6.88 -11.69 -32.97
C VAL A 122 7.94 -12.20 -31.98
N PRO A 123 8.70 -13.26 -32.32
CA PRO A 123 9.76 -13.79 -31.47
C PRO A 123 10.80 -12.72 -31.08
N ARG A 124 11.12 -12.64 -29.78
CA ARG A 124 11.94 -11.63 -29.08
C ARG A 124 13.38 -11.41 -29.58
N ALA A 125 13.79 -11.98 -30.70
CA ALA A 125 15.19 -12.04 -31.11
C ALA A 125 15.81 -10.67 -31.51
N SER A 126 15.01 -9.61 -31.72
CA SER A 126 15.51 -8.33 -32.26
C SER A 126 15.00 -7.07 -31.57
N ALA A 127 14.28 -7.15 -30.46
CA ALA A 127 13.81 -5.96 -29.75
C ALA A 127 14.99 -5.28 -29.02
N PRO A 128 15.31 -4.00 -29.32
CA PRO A 128 16.48 -3.31 -28.76
C PRO A 128 16.33 -2.96 -27.27
N LEU A 129 15.12 -3.01 -26.72
CA LEU A 129 14.83 -2.69 -25.33
C LEU A 129 14.04 -3.83 -24.68
N PRO A 130 14.47 -4.31 -23.48
CA PRO A 130 13.73 -5.30 -22.71
C PRO A 130 12.49 -4.63 -22.12
N LEU A 131 11.39 -4.63 -22.88
CA LEU A 131 10.08 -4.27 -22.38
C LEU A 131 9.40 -5.51 -21.78
N PRO A 132 8.82 -5.42 -20.58
CA PRO A 132 8.75 -4.24 -19.70
C PRO A 132 10.05 -3.99 -18.90
N LEU A 133 10.32 -2.72 -18.58
CA LEU A 133 11.42 -2.30 -17.71
C LEU A 133 11.16 -2.73 -16.27
N SER A 134 12.21 -3.06 -15.51
CA SER A 134 12.09 -3.44 -14.10
C SER A 134 11.59 -2.29 -13.20
N TYR A 135 10.98 -2.62 -12.06
CA TYR A 135 10.54 -1.62 -11.06
C TYR A 135 11.71 -0.77 -10.54
N THR A 136 12.87 -1.37 -10.30
CA THR A 136 14.07 -0.65 -9.84
C THR A 136 14.51 0.42 -10.83
N LEU A 137 14.54 0.09 -12.12
CA LEU A 137 14.89 1.06 -13.16
C LEU A 137 13.81 2.13 -13.30
N SER A 138 12.54 1.74 -13.21
CA SER A 138 11.40 2.67 -13.26
C SER A 138 11.46 3.68 -12.10
N LEU A 139 11.79 3.23 -10.89
CA LEU A 139 11.99 4.09 -9.71
C LEU A 139 13.15 5.05 -9.91
N ALA A 140 14.29 4.56 -10.41
CA ALA A 140 15.47 5.38 -10.66
C ALA A 140 15.17 6.49 -11.69
N LEU A 141 14.48 6.14 -12.80
CA LEU A 141 14.06 7.10 -13.81
C LEU A 141 13.04 8.10 -13.27
N ALA A 142 12.08 7.65 -12.48
CA ALA A 142 11.06 8.52 -11.88
C ALA A 142 11.65 9.51 -10.86
N ALA A 143 12.77 9.16 -10.21
CA ALA A 143 13.45 10.02 -9.25
C ALA A 143 14.25 11.17 -9.89
N VAL A 144 14.50 11.14 -11.20
CA VAL A 144 15.31 12.17 -11.90
C VAL A 144 14.66 13.55 -11.81
N ALA A 145 13.38 13.66 -12.16
CA ALA A 145 12.65 14.93 -12.17
C ALA A 145 12.56 15.60 -10.78
N PRO A 146 12.12 14.91 -9.70
CA PRO A 146 12.07 15.53 -8.38
C PRO A 146 13.46 15.86 -7.82
N SER A 147 14.47 15.03 -8.10
CA SER A 147 15.86 15.33 -7.71
C SER A 147 16.36 16.60 -8.39
N LEU A 148 16.12 16.75 -9.70
CA LEU A 148 16.50 17.96 -10.43
C LEU A 148 15.74 19.19 -9.92
N SER A 149 14.45 19.06 -9.62
CA SER A 149 13.63 20.12 -9.01
C SER A 149 14.24 20.60 -7.68
N LEU A 150 14.66 19.66 -6.83
CA LEU A 150 15.33 19.98 -5.56
C LEU A 150 16.70 20.64 -5.77
N PHE A 151 17.52 20.14 -6.70
CA PHE A 151 18.84 20.72 -7.00
C PHE A 151 18.74 22.15 -7.54
N LEU A 152 17.69 22.44 -8.30
CA LEU A 152 17.41 23.78 -8.82
C LEU A 152 16.68 24.69 -7.82
N ALA A 153 16.51 24.24 -6.56
CA ALA A 153 15.81 24.96 -5.49
C ALA A 153 14.43 25.49 -5.92
N ARG A 154 13.69 24.67 -6.68
CA ARG A 154 12.37 25.02 -7.17
C ARG A 154 11.35 25.10 -6.04
N SER A 155 10.23 25.75 -6.32
CA SER A 155 9.08 25.79 -5.43
C SER A 155 8.65 24.38 -5.02
N TRP A 156 8.12 24.27 -3.80
CA TRP A 156 7.68 22.98 -3.29
C TRP A 156 6.55 22.41 -4.14
N GLN A 157 5.69 23.24 -4.74
CA GLN A 157 4.64 22.84 -5.66
C GLN A 157 5.20 22.17 -6.91
N ALA A 158 6.24 22.74 -7.52
CA ALA A 158 6.93 22.14 -8.67
C ALA A 158 7.58 20.81 -8.29
N THR A 159 8.18 20.74 -7.11
CA THR A 159 8.84 19.53 -6.61
C THR A 159 7.84 18.41 -6.33
N VAL A 160 6.72 18.71 -5.68
CA VAL A 160 5.64 17.73 -5.43
C VAL A 160 5.04 17.24 -6.75
N TRP A 161 4.80 18.15 -7.70
CA TRP A 161 4.34 17.78 -9.04
C TRP A 161 5.33 16.84 -9.77
N ALA A 162 6.62 17.18 -9.72
CA ALA A 162 7.69 16.36 -10.30
C ALA A 162 7.84 15.00 -9.60
N ALA A 163 7.47 14.90 -8.32
CA ALA A 163 7.51 13.66 -7.54
C ALA A 163 6.31 12.72 -7.81
N LEU A 164 5.26 13.20 -8.48
CA LEU A 164 4.05 12.41 -8.72
C LEU A 164 4.32 11.07 -9.45
N PRO A 165 5.12 11.01 -10.53
CA PRO A 165 5.42 9.73 -11.20
C PRO A 165 6.17 8.77 -10.29
N LEU A 166 7.09 9.27 -9.46
CA LEU A 166 7.82 8.46 -8.48
C LEU A 166 6.88 7.82 -7.45
N PHE A 167 5.92 8.60 -6.95
CA PHE A 167 4.89 8.10 -6.05
C PHE A 167 4.07 6.99 -6.70
N VAL A 168 3.62 7.17 -7.94
CA VAL A 168 2.83 6.18 -8.68
C VAL A 168 3.61 4.88 -8.91
N VAL A 169 4.89 4.96 -9.29
CA VAL A 169 5.75 3.78 -9.44
C VAL A 169 5.90 3.04 -8.10
N ALA A 170 6.18 3.77 -7.01
CA ALA A 170 6.35 3.18 -5.69
C ALA A 170 5.08 2.49 -5.18
N LEU A 171 3.92 3.15 -5.34
CA LEU A 171 2.62 2.60 -4.98
C LEU A 171 2.31 1.33 -5.78
N THR A 172 2.50 1.37 -7.09
CA THR A 172 2.26 0.22 -7.98
C THR A 172 3.15 -0.96 -7.59
N HIS A 173 4.44 -0.70 -7.35
CA HIS A 173 5.38 -1.71 -6.88
C HIS A 173 4.95 -2.34 -5.55
N SER A 174 4.55 -1.51 -4.57
CA SER A 174 4.11 -2.00 -3.26
C SER A 174 2.88 -2.89 -3.35
N VAL A 175 1.86 -2.48 -4.12
CA VAL A 175 0.64 -3.29 -4.28
C VAL A 175 0.97 -4.58 -5.05
N HIS A 176 1.76 -4.49 -6.12
CA HIS A 176 2.16 -5.66 -6.89
C HIS A 176 2.94 -6.68 -6.06
N SER A 177 3.85 -6.24 -5.18
CA SER A 177 4.56 -7.15 -4.27
C SER A 177 3.61 -7.84 -3.28
N THR A 178 2.62 -7.13 -2.75
CA THR A 178 1.62 -7.73 -1.85
C THR A 178 0.76 -8.78 -2.57
N LEU A 179 0.42 -8.55 -3.85
CA LEU A 179 -0.31 -9.53 -4.64
C LEU A 179 0.54 -10.80 -4.89
N GLN A 180 1.82 -10.63 -5.21
CA GLN A 180 2.74 -11.77 -5.38
C GLN A 180 2.92 -12.58 -4.10
N GLU A 181 3.04 -11.92 -2.96
CA GLU A 181 3.13 -12.60 -1.65
C GLU A 181 1.87 -13.41 -1.35
N GLY A 182 0.68 -12.90 -1.72
CA GLY A 182 -0.58 -13.64 -1.59
C GLY A 182 -0.63 -14.90 -2.45
N ASP A 183 -0.17 -14.80 -3.70
CA ASP A 183 -0.11 -15.94 -4.62
C ASP A 183 0.94 -16.98 -4.17
N GLU A 184 2.10 -16.53 -3.69
CA GLU A 184 3.13 -17.40 -3.11
C GLU A 184 2.60 -18.13 -1.86
N ALA A 185 1.88 -17.44 -0.97
CA ALA A 185 1.29 -18.04 0.22
C ALA A 185 0.24 -19.12 -0.12
N LEU A 186 -0.59 -18.90 -1.14
CA LEU A 186 -1.53 -19.92 -1.63
C LEU A 186 -0.81 -21.11 -2.24
N ALA A 187 0.22 -20.86 -3.07
CA ALA A 187 1.03 -21.93 -3.65
C ALA A 187 1.74 -22.77 -2.57
N GLU A 188 2.18 -22.17 -1.47
CA GLU A 188 2.75 -22.87 -0.32
C GLU A 188 1.73 -23.72 0.45
N LEU A 189 0.45 -23.33 0.49
CA LEU A 189 -0.64 -24.12 1.07
C LEU A 189 -1.00 -25.33 0.20
N GLU A 190 -0.94 -25.16 -1.12
CA GLU A 190 -1.19 -26.21 -2.12
C GLU A 190 -0.01 -27.18 -2.23
N ALA A 191 1.22 -26.70 -2.00
CA ALA A 191 2.39 -27.54 -2.02
C ALA A 191 2.27 -28.61 -0.91
N PRO A 192 2.32 -29.91 -1.26
CA PRO A 192 2.24 -30.98 -0.27
C PRO A 192 3.36 -30.76 0.74
N SER A 193 3.00 -30.67 2.02
CA SER A 193 3.82 -30.24 3.15
C SER A 193 5.26 -30.78 3.14
N VAL A 194 6.15 -30.15 2.38
CA VAL A 194 7.57 -30.48 2.33
C VAL A 194 8.32 -29.24 2.79
N SER A 195 8.63 -29.26 4.10
CA SER A 195 9.49 -28.32 4.83
C SER A 195 9.12 -26.83 4.80
N ARG A 196 8.29 -26.44 5.78
CA ARG A 196 7.92 -25.08 6.14
C ARG A 196 9.03 -24.45 7.01
N THR A 197 9.97 -23.68 6.46
CA THR A 197 10.99 -22.96 7.28
C THR A 197 11.49 -21.58 6.79
N ARG A 198 10.97 -20.96 5.73
CA ARG A 198 11.51 -19.64 5.27
C ARG A 198 10.47 -18.70 4.66
N SER A 199 9.83 -17.83 5.44
CA SER A 199 9.27 -16.57 4.86
C SER A 199 9.12 -15.37 5.80
N ILE A 200 9.37 -15.49 7.12
CA ILE A 200 9.13 -14.38 8.08
C ILE A 200 10.07 -13.16 7.88
N GLY A 201 11.16 -13.30 7.11
CA GLY A 201 12.14 -12.22 6.91
C GLY A 201 11.72 -11.06 5.99
N ARG A 202 10.67 -11.21 5.16
CA ARG A 202 10.34 -10.21 4.11
C ARG A 202 9.38 -9.10 4.53
N MET A 203 8.51 -9.35 5.51
CA MET A 203 7.56 -8.32 6.02
C MET A 203 8.26 -7.10 6.66
N CYS A 204 9.46 -7.24 7.24
CA CYS A 204 10.20 -6.12 7.83
C CYS A 204 10.75 -5.13 6.78
N LEU A 205 11.01 -5.56 5.55
CA LEU A 205 11.60 -4.72 4.50
C LEU A 205 10.61 -3.70 3.95
N ILE A 206 9.32 -4.04 3.86
CA ILE A 206 8.27 -3.16 3.33
C ILE A 206 7.93 -2.05 4.33
N SER A 207 7.85 -2.38 5.63
CA SER A 207 7.76 -1.39 6.71
C SER A 207 8.97 -0.44 6.71
N GLY A 208 10.17 -0.96 6.41
CA GLY A 208 11.39 -0.17 6.24
C GLY A 208 11.31 0.82 5.07
N VAL A 209 10.76 0.42 3.91
CA VAL A 209 10.67 1.30 2.74
C VAL A 209 9.62 2.39 2.93
N LEU A 210 8.45 2.05 3.48
CA LEU A 210 7.40 3.03 3.80
C LEU A 210 7.83 4.00 4.91
N SER A 211 8.57 3.51 5.92
CA SER A 211 9.15 4.39 6.95
C SER A 211 10.29 5.26 6.42
N LEU A 212 11.15 4.76 5.52
CA LEU A 212 12.18 5.58 4.85
C LEU A 212 11.58 6.66 3.95
N GLN A 213 10.48 6.37 3.26
CA GLN A 213 9.74 7.36 2.48
C GLN A 213 9.13 8.44 3.37
N TRP A 214 8.55 8.05 4.50
CA TRP A 214 8.02 8.99 5.50
C TRP A 214 9.15 9.81 6.16
N VAL A 215 10.30 9.19 6.46
CA VAL A 215 11.48 9.89 7.00
C VAL A 215 12.05 10.86 5.98
N ALA A 216 12.09 10.52 4.69
CA ALA A 216 12.51 11.45 3.64
C ALA A 216 11.56 12.65 3.54
N ILE A 217 10.24 12.41 3.60
CA ILE A 217 9.23 13.48 3.67
C ILE A 217 9.43 14.33 4.93
N HIS A 218 9.64 13.71 6.10
CA HIS A 218 9.88 14.42 7.35
C HIS A 218 11.18 15.21 7.34
N ILE A 219 12.28 14.69 6.77
CA ILE A 219 13.56 15.40 6.65
C ILE A 219 13.41 16.61 5.71
N VAL A 220 12.66 16.46 4.62
CA VAL A 220 12.35 17.57 3.72
C VAL A 220 11.50 18.63 4.46
N LEU A 221 10.46 18.21 5.18
CA LEU A 221 9.61 19.11 5.98
C LEU A 221 10.39 19.78 7.14
N ASP A 222 11.27 19.06 7.82
CA ASP A 222 12.13 19.57 8.90
C ASP A 222 13.19 20.54 8.36
N ARG A 223 13.83 20.23 7.22
CA ARG A 223 14.74 21.15 6.53
C ARG A 223 14.02 22.41 6.06
N LEU A 224 12.79 22.29 5.55
CA LEU A 224 11.94 23.41 5.15
C LEU A 224 11.59 24.31 6.35
N SER A 225 11.36 23.73 7.53
CA SER A 225 11.07 24.50 8.76
C SER A 225 12.24 25.34 9.27
N ARG A 226 13.48 25.05 8.82
CA ARG A 226 14.71 25.72 9.30
C ARG A 226 15.27 26.78 8.36
N TRP A 227 14.59 27.07 7.24
CA TRP A 227 15.06 28.07 6.29
C TRP A 227 14.76 29.50 6.76
N PRO A 228 15.76 30.40 6.79
CA PRO A 228 15.65 31.71 7.46
C PRO A 228 14.75 32.74 6.75
N TRP A 229 14.18 32.40 5.59
CA TRP A 229 13.28 33.26 4.81
C TRP A 229 11.81 32.85 4.95
N VAL A 230 11.53 31.76 5.67
CA VAL A 230 10.16 31.36 6.01
C VAL A 230 9.73 32.22 7.18
N ASP A 231 8.97 33.28 6.89
CA ASP A 231 8.41 34.17 7.91
C ASP A 231 7.54 33.32 8.85
N ALA A 232 8.06 33.05 10.06
CA ALA A 232 7.59 31.99 10.96
C ALA A 232 6.11 32.13 11.36
N ARG A 233 5.50 33.30 11.14
CA ARG A 233 4.10 33.59 11.46
C ARG A 233 3.10 33.09 10.42
N CYS A 234 3.48 32.97 9.14
CA CYS A 234 2.60 32.45 8.09
C CYS A 234 2.64 30.92 7.99
N PHE A 235 3.75 30.31 8.39
CA PHE A 235 3.95 28.86 8.31
C PHE A 235 3.38 28.13 9.55
N ALA A 236 3.45 28.72 10.76
CA ALA A 236 2.98 28.08 11.99
C ALA A 236 1.47 27.75 11.98
N GLY A 237 0.62 28.65 11.45
CA GLY A 237 -0.83 28.43 11.42
C GLY A 237 -1.28 27.30 10.47
N ASN A 238 -0.60 27.14 9.33
CA ASN A 238 -0.88 26.05 8.40
C ASN A 238 -0.18 24.73 8.80
N LEU A 239 0.96 24.81 9.52
CA LEU A 239 1.64 23.63 10.05
C LEU A 239 0.91 23.03 11.26
N GLU A 240 0.22 23.82 12.09
CA GLU A 240 -0.67 23.28 13.14
C GLU A 240 -1.85 22.53 12.53
N TYR A 241 -2.45 23.05 11.45
CA TYR A 241 -3.57 22.38 10.78
C TYR A 241 -3.12 21.12 10.02
N VAL A 242 -2.02 21.18 9.28
CA VAL A 242 -1.45 20.02 8.59
C VAL A 242 -0.86 19.02 9.59
N SER A 243 -0.27 19.46 10.70
CA SER A 243 0.20 18.56 11.76
C SER A 243 -0.95 17.94 12.54
N HIS A 244 -2.08 18.61 12.79
CA HIS A 244 -3.25 17.99 13.43
C HIS A 244 -3.98 17.01 12.53
N VAL A 245 -4.10 17.31 11.23
CA VAL A 245 -4.72 16.41 10.24
C VAL A 245 -3.79 15.23 9.95
N SER A 246 -2.49 15.46 9.76
CA SER A 246 -1.50 14.38 9.58
C SER A 246 -1.26 13.59 10.87
N ALA A 247 -1.30 14.20 12.05
CA ALA A 247 -1.23 13.50 13.34
C ALA A 247 -2.51 12.73 13.64
N SER A 248 -3.70 13.19 13.22
CA SER A 248 -4.94 12.40 13.36
C SER A 248 -4.99 11.24 12.38
N LEU A 249 -4.52 11.43 11.15
CA LEU A 249 -4.37 10.35 10.17
C LEU A 249 -3.24 9.38 10.60
N PHE A 250 -2.15 9.88 11.17
CA PHE A 250 -1.09 9.10 11.79
C PHE A 250 -1.57 8.38 13.03
N LEU A 251 -2.37 8.99 13.92
CA LEU A 251 -2.87 8.35 15.13
C LEU A 251 -3.92 7.29 14.76
N ASN A 252 -4.79 7.52 13.77
CA ASN A 252 -5.70 6.48 13.27
C ASN A 252 -4.94 5.36 12.56
N TYR A 253 -3.99 5.68 11.68
CA TYR A 253 -3.19 4.68 10.95
C TYR A 253 -2.25 3.91 11.88
N TYR A 254 -1.59 4.60 12.82
CA TYR A 254 -0.73 4.02 13.85
C TYR A 254 -1.54 3.27 14.88
N ILE A 255 -2.71 3.72 15.35
CA ILE A 255 -3.57 2.89 16.22
C ILE A 255 -4.02 1.64 15.46
N HIS A 256 -4.47 1.76 14.21
CA HIS A 256 -4.91 0.61 13.42
C HIS A 256 -3.76 -0.40 13.14
N TRP A 257 -2.53 0.08 12.92
CA TRP A 257 -1.34 -0.76 12.69
C TRP A 257 -0.61 -1.20 13.95
N PHE A 258 -0.65 -0.42 15.03
CA PHE A 258 -0.08 -0.75 16.35
C PHE A 258 -0.99 -1.73 17.09
N SER A 259 -2.32 -1.66 16.87
CA SER A 259 -3.26 -2.71 17.23
C SER A 259 -3.01 -4.01 16.46
N LEU A 260 -2.56 -3.94 15.20
CA LEU A 260 -2.12 -5.12 14.42
C LEU A 260 -0.68 -5.58 14.78
N GLY A 261 0.18 -4.68 15.27
CA GLY A 261 1.60 -4.92 15.53
C GLY A 261 1.96 -5.30 16.98
N LEU A 262 1.09 -5.03 17.96
CA LEU A 262 1.35 -5.34 19.37
C LEU A 262 1.13 -6.81 19.76
N CYS A 263 0.61 -7.67 18.89
CA CYS A 263 0.37 -9.09 19.23
C CYS A 263 1.63 -9.94 19.40
N PHE A 264 2.85 -9.41 19.18
CA PHE A 264 4.05 -10.22 19.17
C PHE A 264 5.20 -9.59 19.98
N ARG A 265 5.26 -9.90 21.28
CA ARG A 265 6.45 -9.65 22.12
C ARG A 265 7.25 -10.93 22.31
N TRP A 266 8.48 -10.91 21.83
CA TRP A 266 9.42 -12.03 21.94
C TRP A 266 10.03 -12.08 23.35
N SER A 267 9.91 -13.21 24.04
CA SER A 267 10.50 -13.43 25.37
C SER A 267 11.39 -14.68 25.35
N GLU A 268 12.71 -14.49 25.32
CA GLU A 268 13.67 -15.58 25.51
C GLU A 268 13.90 -15.83 27.01
N ARG A 269 13.27 -16.87 27.56
CA ARG A 269 13.72 -17.51 28.81
C ARG A 269 13.74 -19.02 28.63
N GLY A 270 14.91 -19.64 28.85
CA GLY A 270 15.02 -21.08 29.11
C GLY A 270 15.09 -22.01 27.90
N GLY A 271 15.69 -21.60 26.77
CA GLY A 271 16.06 -22.52 25.69
C GLY A 271 14.90 -23.09 24.84
N SER A 272 13.65 -22.68 25.10
CA SER A 272 12.53 -22.90 24.19
C SER A 272 12.00 -21.55 23.70
N ARG A 273 11.98 -21.37 22.37
CA ARG A 273 11.35 -20.22 21.73
C ARG A 273 9.86 -20.49 21.66
N ALA A 274 9.11 -19.93 22.59
CA ALA A 274 7.67 -19.91 22.55
C ALA A 274 7.19 -18.47 22.44
N LEU A 275 6.15 -18.29 21.65
CA LEU A 275 5.48 -17.03 21.45
C LEU A 275 4.38 -16.95 22.51
N VAL A 276 4.52 -16.04 23.48
CA VAL A 276 3.59 -15.91 24.60
C VAL A 276 2.84 -14.59 24.45
N CYS A 277 1.53 -14.66 24.24
CA CYS A 277 0.65 -13.51 24.27
C CYS A 277 0.42 -13.12 25.74
N GLY A 278 0.98 -11.99 26.17
CA GLY A 278 0.89 -11.52 27.55
C GLY A 278 -0.08 -10.36 27.69
N HIS A 279 -1.26 -10.62 28.27
CA HIS A 279 -2.18 -9.56 28.70
C HIS A 279 -1.61 -8.83 29.92
N LEU A 280 -1.39 -7.51 29.83
CA LEU A 280 -1.18 -6.65 31.00
C LEU A 280 -2.54 -6.24 31.60
N PRO A 281 -2.70 -6.22 32.93
CA PRO A 281 -3.96 -5.88 33.55
C PRO A 281 -4.12 -4.37 33.59
N TYR A 282 -5.06 -3.83 32.81
CA TYR A 282 -5.58 -2.49 33.03
C TYR A 282 -7.00 -2.61 33.60
N HIS A 283 -7.12 -2.25 34.88
CA HIS A 283 -8.41 -1.98 35.51
C HIS A 283 -9.05 -0.75 34.83
N TYR A 284 -10.19 -0.95 34.19
CA TYR A 284 -11.15 0.12 33.88
C TYR A 284 -12.54 -0.29 34.34
N HIS A 285 -13.22 0.65 35.01
CA HIS A 285 -14.60 0.55 35.47
C HIS A 285 -15.60 0.49 34.29
N PRO A 286 -16.77 -0.15 34.45
CA PRO A 286 -17.71 -0.38 33.36
C PRO A 286 -18.68 0.80 33.15
N PHE A 287 -18.98 1.11 31.89
CA PHE A 287 -20.19 1.81 31.42
C PHE A 287 -20.88 0.91 30.39
N PRO A 288 -22.21 1.07 30.17
CA PRO A 288 -23.18 0.00 30.31
C PRO A 288 -23.34 -0.81 29.02
N GLU A 289 -23.75 -2.07 29.19
CA GLU A 289 -24.17 -2.98 28.13
C GLU A 289 -25.16 -2.32 27.16
N ILE A 290 -24.76 -2.19 25.90
CA ILE A 290 -25.72 -2.12 24.80
C ILE A 290 -26.13 -3.56 24.49
N LYS A 291 -27.26 -3.99 25.07
CA LYS A 291 -27.94 -5.22 24.67
C LYS A 291 -28.37 -5.11 23.20
N LEU A 292 -27.65 -5.80 22.31
CA LEU A 292 -28.16 -6.15 20.99
C LEU A 292 -29.37 -7.07 21.17
N MET A 293 -30.57 -6.51 20.99
CA MET A 293 -31.81 -7.29 20.94
C MET A 293 -31.77 -8.21 19.73
N ARG A 294 -31.67 -9.51 19.99
CA ARG A 294 -31.93 -10.56 19.01
C ARG A 294 -33.45 -10.64 18.83
N ALA A 295 -33.94 -10.24 17.66
CA ALA A 295 -35.35 -10.32 17.28
C ALA A 295 -35.81 -11.78 17.25
N ASN A 296 -36.61 -12.16 18.25
CA ASN A 296 -37.08 -13.53 18.45
C ASN A 296 -38.60 -13.67 18.29
N THR A 297 -39.31 -12.61 17.87
CA THR A 297 -40.76 -12.71 17.63
C THR A 297 -41.10 -12.48 16.16
N PRO A 298 -42.12 -13.17 15.63
CA PRO A 298 -42.53 -13.04 14.22
C PRO A 298 -42.98 -11.62 13.84
N ARG A 299 -43.32 -10.78 14.82
CA ARG A 299 -43.70 -9.37 14.62
C ARG A 299 -42.52 -8.46 14.30
N ASP A 300 -41.31 -8.83 14.71
CA ASP A 300 -40.10 -8.03 14.45
C ASP A 300 -39.57 -8.22 13.01
N LYS A 301 -40.00 -9.28 12.32
CA LYS A 301 -39.68 -9.52 10.91
C LYS A 301 -40.53 -8.68 9.96
N GLU A 302 -41.81 -8.43 10.30
CA GLU A 302 -42.71 -7.59 9.51
C GLU A 302 -42.22 -6.13 9.42
N ILE A 303 -41.57 -5.62 10.47
CA ILE A 303 -41.04 -4.24 10.50
C ILE A 303 -39.73 -4.12 9.70
N LEU A 304 -38.93 -5.18 9.60
CA LEU A 304 -37.71 -5.18 8.78
C LEU A 304 -38.02 -5.26 7.28
N ASP A 305 -39.10 -5.95 6.89
CA ASP A 305 -39.51 -6.04 5.48
C ASP A 305 -40.15 -4.73 4.96
N GLU A 306 -40.74 -3.89 5.83
CA GLU A 306 -41.21 -2.54 5.45
C GLU A 306 -40.07 -1.53 5.25
N VAL A 307 -38.94 -1.71 5.92
CA VAL A 307 -37.78 -0.78 5.83
C VAL A 307 -36.88 -1.09 4.62
N LEU A 308 -36.94 -2.30 4.07
CA LEU A 308 -36.14 -2.72 2.91
C LEU A 308 -36.78 -2.41 1.54
N LEU A 309 -37.93 -1.72 1.52
CA LEU A 309 -38.62 -1.27 0.30
C LEU A 309 -38.53 0.25 0.05
N PHE A 310 -37.62 0.95 0.72
CA PHE A 310 -37.25 2.34 0.45
C PHE A 310 -35.80 2.48 -0.04
#